data_AF-A0A2V8K8D1-F1
#
_entry.id   AF-A0A2V8K8D1-F1
#
_cell.length_a   1.000
_cell.length_b   1.000
_cell.length_c   1.000
_cell.angle_alpha   90.00
_cell.angle_beta   90.00
_cell.angle_gamma   90.00
#
_symmetry.space_group_name_H-M   'P 1'
#
loop_
_entity.id
_entity.type
_entity.pdbx_description
1 polymer ?
#
loop_
_entity_poly.entity_id
_entity_poly.type
_entity_poly.pdbx_seq_one_letter_code
_entity_poly.pdbx_strand_id
1 'polypeptide(L)'
;MKKVGHLENDMRAEYDFASMPGGIRGKYVQRLRRETNIVVLEPDVAEAFPTGESVNAALRGMLDTTRAVRTHGGLPNTALQPPTRARGKSKSGKSRRAGRG
;
A
#
# COMPACT_ATOMS: atom_id res chain seq x y z
N MET A 1 -9.43 51.26 1.57
CA MET A 1 -8.37 50.83 0.63
C MET A 1 -7.34 50.04 1.41
N LYS A 2 -7.23 48.72 1.19
CA LYS A 2 -6.24 47.88 1.91
C LYS A 2 -4.89 48.02 1.22
N LYS A 3 -3.87 48.52 1.93
CA LYS A 3 -2.49 48.52 1.47
C LYS A 3 -2.02 47.07 1.36
N VAL A 4 -1.66 46.66 0.15
CA VAL A 4 -0.90 45.43 -0.09
C VAL A 4 0.49 45.73 0.46
N GLY A 5 0.89 45.06 1.54
CA GLY A 5 2.24 45.18 2.09
C GLY A 5 3.24 44.80 1.02
N HIS A 6 4.23 45.66 0.81
CA HIS A 6 5.37 45.37 -0.04
C HIS A 6 6.01 44.09 0.50
N LEU A 7 5.84 42.98 -0.20
CA LEU A 7 6.69 41.81 -0.06
C LEU A 7 8.04 42.23 -0.64
N GLU A 8 8.82 42.99 0.12
CA GLU A 8 10.23 43.18 -0.21
C GLU A 8 10.84 41.79 -0.24
N ASN A 9 11.25 41.39 -1.43
CA ASN A 9 11.88 40.12 -1.70
C ASN A 9 13.18 40.08 -0.88
N ASP A 10 13.15 39.44 0.29
CA ASP A 10 14.33 39.10 1.10
C ASP A 10 15.33 38.16 0.37
N MET A 11 15.02 37.81 -0.88
CA MET A 11 15.90 37.07 -1.76
C MET A 11 17.01 37.98 -2.29
N ARG A 12 18.26 37.51 -2.20
CA ARG A 12 19.40 38.24 -2.77
C ARG A 12 19.25 38.37 -4.28
N ALA A 13 19.79 39.46 -4.84
CA ALA A 13 19.66 39.76 -6.27
C ALA A 13 20.21 38.67 -7.19
N GLU A 14 21.14 37.85 -6.70
CA GLU A 14 21.71 36.71 -7.42
C GLU A 14 20.74 35.52 -7.54
N TYR A 15 19.67 35.47 -6.75
CA TYR A 15 18.67 34.40 -6.75
C TYR A 15 17.45 34.76 -7.58
N ASP A 16 17.64 35.02 -8.88
CA ASP A 16 16.56 35.08 -9.86
C ASP A 16 16.35 33.72 -10.53
N PHE A 17 15.47 32.90 -9.94
CA PHE A 17 15.14 31.59 -10.47
C PHE A 17 14.43 31.63 -11.84
N ALA A 18 13.93 32.79 -12.29
CA ALA A 18 13.33 32.93 -13.61
C ALA A 18 14.38 33.06 -14.73
N SER A 19 15.55 33.63 -14.43
CA SER A 19 16.67 33.76 -15.38
C SER A 19 17.70 32.64 -15.27
N MET A 20 17.66 31.83 -14.20
CA MET A 20 18.57 30.69 -14.03
C MET A 20 18.28 29.54 -15.02
N PRO A 21 19.24 29.16 -15.88
CA PRO A 21 19.10 27.99 -16.74
C PRO A 21 19.10 26.70 -15.92
N GLY A 22 18.17 25.79 -16.21
CA GLY A 22 18.11 24.45 -15.59
C GLY A 22 17.15 24.30 -14.40
N GLY A 23 16.45 25.36 -13.99
CA GLY A 23 15.38 25.31 -12.99
C GLY A 23 14.11 24.65 -13.53
N ILE A 24 13.97 23.32 -13.37
CA ILE A 24 12.74 22.60 -13.78
C ILE A 24 11.79 22.48 -12.59
N ARG A 25 10.68 23.21 -12.62
CA ARG A 25 9.61 23.07 -11.63
C ARG A 25 9.06 21.65 -11.67
N GLY A 26 9.07 20.99 -10.52
CA GLY A 26 8.49 19.65 -10.37
C GLY A 26 9.35 18.48 -10.87
N LYS A 27 10.66 18.69 -11.12
CA LYS A 27 11.60 17.67 -11.62
C LYS A 27 11.52 16.30 -10.93
N TYR A 28 11.28 16.29 -9.61
CA TYR A 28 11.20 15.07 -8.80
C TYR A 28 9.81 14.77 -8.25
N VAL A 29 8.76 15.51 -8.66
CA VAL A 29 7.40 15.33 -8.14
C VAL A 29 6.89 13.91 -8.38
N GLN A 30 7.22 13.31 -9.53
CA GLN A 30 6.83 11.94 -9.83
C GLN A 30 7.57 10.91 -8.98
N ARG A 31 8.85 11.15 -8.65
CA ARG A 31 9.61 10.28 -7.73
C ARG A 31 9.07 10.41 -6.32
N LEU A 32 8.91 11.65 -5.83
CA LEU A 32 8.29 11.93 -4.55
C LEU A 32 6.93 11.21 -4.43
N ARG A 33 6.02 11.34 -5.41
CA ARG A 33 4.71 10.67 -5.37
C ARG A 33 4.77 9.14 -5.42
N ARG A 34 5.80 8.57 -6.02
CA ARG A 34 6.00 7.10 -6.10
C ARG A 34 6.73 6.54 -4.87
N GLU A 35 7.62 7.33 -4.28
CA GLU A 35 8.56 6.92 -3.22
C GLU A 35 8.15 7.43 -1.83
N THR A 36 7.19 8.36 -1.71
CA THR A 36 6.70 8.81 -0.39
C THR A 36 5.75 7.79 0.20
N ASN A 37 6.35 6.84 0.92
CA ASN A 37 5.69 5.98 1.87
C ASN A 37 5.67 6.65 3.26
N ILE A 38 5.41 7.97 3.31
CA ILE A 38 5.38 8.75 4.55
C ILE A 38 3.95 8.70 5.08
N VAL A 39 3.78 8.01 6.19
CA VAL A 39 2.52 7.92 6.93
C VAL A 39 2.65 8.76 8.18
N VAL A 40 1.81 9.79 8.29
CA VAL A 40 1.70 10.57 9.53
C VAL A 40 0.84 9.78 10.51
N LEU A 41 1.38 9.50 11.68
CA LEU A 41 0.65 8.87 12.77
C LEU A 41 -0.07 9.96 13.59
N GLU A 42 -1.18 9.57 14.22
CA GLU A 42 -1.81 10.42 15.24
C GLU A 42 -0.84 10.67 16.42
N PRO A 43 -0.94 11.81 17.12
CA PRO A 43 0.03 12.20 18.14
C PRO A 43 0.20 11.19 19.28
N ASP A 44 -0.89 10.58 19.72
CA ASP A 44 -0.92 9.55 20.75
C ASP A 44 -0.21 8.26 20.32
N VAL A 45 -0.40 7.86 19.06
CA VAL A 45 0.27 6.69 18.48
C VAL A 45 1.76 6.99 18.28
N ALA A 46 2.12 8.20 17.86
CA ALA A 46 3.52 8.61 17.72
C ALA A 46 4.25 8.67 19.07
N GLU A 47 3.56 9.08 20.14
CA GLU A 47 4.10 9.05 21.51
C GLU A 47 4.32 7.61 21.99
N ALA A 48 3.38 6.71 21.71
CA ALA A 48 3.49 5.29 22.07
C ALA A 48 4.55 4.52 21.25
N PHE A 49 4.80 4.94 20.00
CA PHE A 49 5.74 4.29 19.08
C PHE A 49 6.75 5.28 18.49
N PRO A 50 7.87 5.53 19.20
CA PRO A 50 8.86 6.54 18.79
C PRO A 50 9.60 6.22 17.48
N THR A 51 9.60 4.96 17.04
CA THR A 51 10.31 4.52 15.83
C THR A 51 9.44 3.67 14.91
N GLY A 52 9.67 3.76 13.60
CA GLY A 52 8.97 2.90 12.63
C GLY A 52 9.23 1.40 12.83
N GLU A 53 10.39 1.03 13.39
CA GLU A 53 10.68 -0.36 13.77
C GLU A 53 9.72 -0.85 14.86
N SER A 54 9.45 -0.03 15.88
CA SER A 54 8.52 -0.38 16.97
C SER A 54 7.08 -0.56 16.47
N VAL A 55 6.63 0.32 15.56
CA VAL A 55 5.33 0.20 14.89
C VAL A 55 5.25 -1.11 14.11
N ASN A 56 6.25 -1.38 13.27
CA ASN A 56 6.27 -2.57 12.42
C ASN A 56 6.35 -3.87 13.21
N ALA A 57 7.09 -3.89 14.32
CA ALA A 57 7.13 -5.04 15.22
C ALA A 57 5.75 -5.32 15.84
N ALA A 58 5.05 -4.29 16.31
CA ALA A 58 3.70 -4.43 16.87
C ALA A 58 2.70 -4.94 15.83
N LEU A 59 2.70 -4.36 14.62
CA LEU A 59 1.81 -4.78 13.53
C LEU A 59 2.07 -6.23 13.10
N ARG A 60 3.34 -6.66 13.05
CA ARG A 60 3.69 -8.06 12.75
C ARG A 60 3.20 -9.01 13.85
N GLY A 61 3.39 -8.65 15.12
CA GLY A 61 2.85 -9.43 16.24
C GLY A 61 1.33 -9.58 16.15
N MET A 62 0.61 -8.51 15.81
CA MET A 62 -0.84 -8.56 15.60
C MET A 62 -1.24 -9.49 14.44
N LEU A 63 -0.49 -9.49 13.33
CA LEU A 63 -0.73 -10.41 12.21
C LEU A 63 -0.53 -11.87 12.62
N ASP A 64 0.49 -12.15 13.44
CA ASP A 64 0.78 -13.49 13.95
C ASP A 64 -0.32 -13.97 14.91
N THR A 65 -0.76 -13.13 15.84
CA THR A 65 -1.90 -13.44 16.72
C THR A 65 -3.17 -13.67 15.91
N THR A 66 -3.46 -12.80 14.94
CA THR A 66 -4.63 -12.96 14.07
C THR A 66 -4.55 -14.27 13.27
N ARG A 67 -3.36 -14.64 12.79
CA ARG A 67 -3.13 -15.91 12.10
C ARG A 67 -3.33 -17.09 13.05
N ALA A 68 -2.77 -17.05 14.26
CA ALA A 68 -2.94 -18.08 15.27
C ALA A 68 -4.42 -18.29 15.64
N VAL A 69 -5.18 -17.21 15.84
CA VAL A 69 -6.63 -17.28 16.11
C VAL A 69 -7.37 -17.92 14.92
N ARG A 70 -7.02 -17.54 13.69
CA ARG A 70 -7.59 -18.16 12.48
C ARG A 70 -7.25 -19.65 12.34
N THR A 71 -6.07 -20.08 12.76
CA THR A 71 -5.65 -21.49 12.68
C THR A 71 -6.16 -22.34 13.83
N HIS A 72 -6.35 -21.77 15.02
CA HIS A 72 -6.72 -22.48 16.25
C HIS A 72 -8.22 -22.44 16.58
N GLY A 73 -9.10 -21.99 15.66
CA GLY A 73 -10.55 -22.16 15.78
C GLY A 73 -11.44 -20.97 15.42
N GLY A 74 -10.89 -19.86 14.93
CA GLY A 74 -11.67 -18.68 14.55
C GLY A 74 -11.92 -18.56 13.05
N LEU A 75 -13.13 -18.94 12.62
CA LEU A 75 -13.75 -18.77 11.29
C LEU A 75 -12.97 -19.37 10.09
N PRO A 76 -13.57 -20.29 9.32
CA PRO A 76 -12.91 -20.90 8.17
C PRO A 76 -12.56 -19.84 7.11
N ASN A 77 -11.38 -19.97 6.50
CA ASN A 77 -10.85 -19.10 5.45
C ASN A 77 -11.66 -19.16 4.12
N THR A 78 -12.90 -19.65 4.16
CA THR A 78 -13.78 -19.87 3.01
C THR A 78 -14.12 -18.57 2.28
N ALA A 79 -14.19 -17.42 2.98
CA ALA A 79 -14.50 -16.12 2.38
C ALA A 79 -13.36 -15.51 1.55
N LEU A 80 -12.12 -15.94 1.76
CA LEU A 80 -10.96 -15.50 0.97
C LEU A 80 -10.54 -16.52 -0.09
N GLN A 81 -11.21 -17.67 -0.17
CA GLN A 81 -10.95 -18.64 -1.22
C GLN A 81 -11.62 -18.14 -2.51
N PRO A 82 -10.87 -17.98 -3.62
CA PRO A 82 -11.49 -17.77 -4.91
C PRO A 82 -12.42 -18.96 -5.16
N PRO A 83 -13.66 -18.76 -5.67
CA PRO A 83 -14.59 -19.84 -5.87
C PRO A 83 -13.92 -20.89 -6.74
N THR A 84 -13.64 -22.06 -6.16
CA THR A 84 -13.10 -23.18 -6.90
C THR A 84 -14.17 -23.54 -7.93
N ARG A 85 -13.88 -23.20 -9.18
CA ARG A 85 -14.73 -23.49 -10.33
C ARG A 85 -15.09 -24.96 -10.25
N ALA A 86 -16.36 -25.27 -10.01
CA ALA A 86 -16.84 -26.64 -9.87
C ALA A 86 -16.38 -27.44 -11.10
N ARG A 87 -15.34 -28.25 -10.92
CA ARG A 87 -14.85 -29.13 -11.97
C ARG A 87 -15.90 -30.24 -12.06
N GLY A 88 -16.84 -30.05 -12.98
CA GLY A 88 -17.97 -30.95 -13.18
C GLY A 88 -17.49 -32.39 -13.21
N LYS A 89 -18.12 -33.24 -12.39
CA LYS A 89 -17.90 -34.68 -12.39
C LYS A 89 -18.12 -35.18 -13.82
N SER A 90 -17.04 -35.49 -14.55
CA SER A 90 -17.17 -36.29 -15.76
C SER A 90 -17.71 -37.66 -15.30
N LYS A 91 -18.94 -37.97 -15.69
CA LYS A 91 -19.49 -39.31 -15.51
C LYS A 91 -18.58 -40.25 -16.30
N SER A 92 -17.88 -41.14 -15.60
CA SER A 92 -17.15 -42.26 -16.20
C SER A 92 -18.17 -43.18 -16.86
N GLY A 93 -18.45 -42.95 -18.14
CA GLY A 93 -19.21 -43.85 -18.99
C GLY A 93 -18.38 -45.12 -19.21
N LYS A 94 -18.84 -46.21 -18.60
CA LYS A 94 -18.32 -47.57 -18.73
C LYS A 94 -18.31 -47.95 -20.22
N SER A 95 -17.14 -47.90 -20.87
CA SER A 95 -16.97 -48.49 -22.22
C SER A 95 -17.19 -49.98 -22.10
N ARG A 96 -18.34 -50.45 -22.59
CA ARG A 96 -18.65 -51.86 -22.74
C ARG A 96 -17.80 -52.41 -23.88
N ARG A 97 -16.84 -53.26 -23.50
CA ARG A 97 -16.19 -54.24 -24.37
C ARG A 97 -17.27 -54.99 -25.16
N ALA A 98 -17.33 -54.77 -26.47
CA ALA A 98 -18.04 -55.63 -27.41
C ALA A 98 -16.99 -56.11 -28.41
N GLY A 99 -16.77 -57.43 -28.44
CA GLY A 99 -16.00 -58.07 -29.49
C GLY A 99 -16.86 -58.45 -30.69
N ARG A 100 -16.17 -59.04 -31.67
CA ARG A 100 -16.62 -59.76 -32.87
C ARG A 100 -16.82 -58.89 -34.12
N GLY A 101 -16.03 -59.24 -35.13
CA GLY A 101 -15.99 -58.74 -36.50
C GLY A 101 -14.67 -59.15 -37.10
#